data_AF-A0A950CX36-F1
#
_entry.id   AF-A0A950CX36-F1
#
_cell.length_a   1.000
_cell.length_b   1.000
_cell.length_c   1.000
_cell.angle_alpha   90.00
_cell.angle_beta   90.00
_cell.angle_gamma   90.00
#
_symmetry.space_group_name_H-M   'P 1'
#
loop_
_entity.id
_entity.type
_entity.pdbx_description
1 polymer ?
#
loop_
_entity_poly.entity_id
_entity_poly.type
_entity_poly.pdbx_seq_one_letter_code
_entity_poly.pdbx_strand_id
1 'polypeptide(L)'
;MQANINPSTPIVDLPEIIAGTLAPVDSKALKDVLNVAEVAEILRCSRNHVSNVLNGKVPTVPVLPHFTIGRRKLVRREWLIEWLQAYRRRC
;
A
#
# COMPACT_ATOMS: atom_id res chain seq x y z
N MET A 1 -16.03 59.88 16.87
CA MET A 1 -15.63 58.54 17.35
C MET A 1 -15.35 57.69 16.12
N GLN A 2 -14.07 57.28 15.96
CA GLN A 2 -13.48 56.27 15.05
C GLN A 2 -13.81 56.29 13.54
N ALA A 3 -12.98 55.83 12.61
CA ALA A 3 -11.53 55.75 12.39
C ALA A 3 -11.45 55.20 10.94
N ASN A 4 -10.80 55.94 10.04
CA ASN A 4 -10.36 55.43 8.74
C ASN A 4 -9.27 54.37 8.97
N ILE A 5 -9.20 53.32 8.15
CA ILE A 5 -7.99 52.62 7.65
C ILE A 5 -8.48 51.40 6.85
N ASN A 6 -8.30 51.38 5.52
CA ASN A 6 -8.14 50.11 4.79
C ASN A 6 -6.79 49.53 5.16
N PRO A 7 -6.66 48.20 5.27
CA PRO A 7 -5.50 47.61 4.64
C PRO A 7 -5.75 46.22 4.03
N SER A 8 -5.19 46.05 2.84
CA SER A 8 -4.46 44.86 2.38
C SER A 8 -5.11 43.49 2.57
N THR A 9 -5.41 42.85 1.44
CA THR A 9 -5.13 41.42 1.34
C THR A 9 -3.69 41.17 1.75
N PRO A 10 -3.45 40.14 2.57
CA PRO A 10 -2.75 39.00 1.99
C PRO A 10 -3.40 37.69 2.39
N ILE A 11 -3.61 36.86 1.36
CA ILE A 11 -3.35 35.42 1.32
C ILE A 11 -2.99 34.86 2.71
N VAL A 12 -3.93 34.14 3.32
CA VAL A 12 -3.60 33.27 4.45
C VAL A 12 -2.70 32.14 3.94
N ASP A 13 -1.52 32.13 4.53
CA ASP A 13 -0.45 31.15 4.46
C ASP A 13 -0.96 29.70 4.46
N LEU A 14 -0.76 29.01 3.34
CA LEU A 14 -0.43 27.59 3.40
C LEU A 14 1.09 27.49 3.36
N PRO A 15 1.74 26.84 4.35
CA PRO A 15 3.17 26.93 4.53
C PRO A 15 3.93 26.41 3.31
N GLU A 16 4.97 27.16 3.02
CA GLU A 16 6.10 26.88 2.14
C GLU A 16 6.41 25.38 2.00
N ILE A 17 6.37 24.95 0.74
CA ILE A 17 7.46 24.24 0.07
C ILE A 17 8.58 23.79 1.03
N ILE A 18 8.45 22.57 1.57
CA ILE A 18 9.62 21.80 1.98
C ILE A 18 10.21 21.22 0.69
N ALA A 19 11.12 21.98 0.08
CA ALA A 19 12.07 21.41 -0.86
C ALA A 19 12.96 20.44 -0.08
N GLY A 20 12.99 19.16 -0.50
CA GLY A 20 14.05 18.25 -0.08
C GLY A 20 13.64 16.87 0.43
N THR A 21 12.72 16.19 -0.25
CA THR A 21 12.75 14.74 -0.56
C THR A 21 11.35 14.36 -1.03
N LEU A 22 11.05 14.62 -2.31
CA LEU A 22 10.13 13.75 -3.02
C LEU A 22 10.93 12.48 -3.32
N ALA A 23 11.10 11.63 -2.29
CA ALA A 23 11.26 10.22 -2.57
C ALA A 23 10.12 9.87 -3.54
N PRO A 24 10.37 9.13 -4.62
CA PRO A 24 9.29 8.73 -5.51
C PRO A 24 8.23 8.11 -4.62
N VAL A 25 7.07 8.77 -4.48
CA VAL A 25 5.92 8.17 -3.83
C VAL A 25 5.63 6.97 -4.69
N ASP A 26 6.13 5.82 -4.27
CA ASP A 26 6.11 4.58 -5.02
C ASP A 26 4.67 4.41 -5.47
N SER A 27 4.37 4.68 -6.74
CA SER A 27 2.99 4.71 -7.22
C SER A 27 2.34 3.33 -7.12
N LYS A 28 3.18 2.33 -6.84
CA LYS A 28 2.87 0.95 -6.47
C LYS A 28 2.27 0.81 -5.06
N ALA A 29 2.64 1.66 -4.12
CA ALA A 29 2.11 1.70 -2.76
C ALA A 29 0.61 2.06 -2.73
N LEU A 30 0.14 2.83 -3.71
CA LEU A 30 -1.25 3.27 -3.85
C LEU A 30 -2.18 2.27 -4.56
N LYS A 31 -1.67 1.11 -5.02
CA LYS A 31 -2.53 0.11 -5.64
C LYS A 31 -3.27 -0.71 -4.57
N ASP A 32 -4.60 -0.61 -4.58
CA ASP A 32 -5.49 -1.40 -3.72
C ASP A 32 -5.48 -2.89 -4.08
N VAL A 33 -5.24 -3.21 -5.35
CA VAL A 33 -5.20 -4.58 -5.87
C VAL A 33 -3.82 -4.89 -6.41
N LEU A 34 -3.24 -5.98 -5.91
CA LEU A 34 -1.91 -6.46 -6.22
C LEU A 34 -1.99 -7.74 -7.05
N ASN A 35 -1.14 -7.84 -8.06
CA ASN A 35 -0.93 -9.10 -8.77
C ASN A 35 0.14 -9.98 -8.09
N VAL A 36 0.24 -11.24 -8.51
CA VAL A 36 1.20 -12.21 -7.95
C VAL A 36 2.66 -11.71 -7.99
N ALA A 37 3.05 -10.99 -9.04
CA ALA A 37 4.42 -10.45 -9.15
C ALA A 37 4.66 -9.30 -8.17
N GLU A 38 3.65 -8.45 -7.95
CA GLU A 38 3.73 -7.35 -6.97
C GLU A 38 3.78 -7.88 -5.54
N VAL A 39 2.98 -8.90 -5.23
CA VAL A 39 3.02 -9.59 -3.93
C VAL A 39 4.39 -10.25 -3.71
N ALA A 40 4.94 -10.89 -4.73
CA ALA A 40 6.27 -11.51 -4.67
C ALA A 40 7.37 -10.50 -4.35
N GLU A 41 7.29 -9.30 -4.93
CA GLU A 41 8.24 -8.23 -4.67
C GLU A 41 8.11 -7.65 -3.26
N ILE A 42 6.88 -7.51 -2.74
CA ILE A 42 6.61 -7.06 -1.37
C ILE A 42 7.13 -8.08 -0.36
N LEU A 43 6.86 -9.37 -0.57
CA LEU A 43 7.30 -10.46 0.31
C LEU A 43 8.75 -10.89 0.09
N ARG A 44 9.44 -10.30 -0.90
CA ARG A 44 10.81 -10.67 -1.30
C ARG A 44 10.99 -12.16 -1.59
N CYS A 45 10.02 -12.77 -2.24
CA CYS A 45 10.04 -14.20 -2.60
C CYS A 45 9.79 -14.43 -4.10
N SER A 46 9.93 -15.67 -4.57
CA SER A 46 9.69 -15.98 -5.98
C SER A 46 8.19 -16.01 -6.32
N ARG A 47 7.83 -15.71 -7.58
CA ARG A 47 6.42 -15.78 -8.05
C ARG A 47 5.80 -17.16 -7.85
N ASN A 48 6.60 -18.21 -8.02
CA ASN A 48 6.17 -19.59 -7.81
C ASN A 48 5.85 -19.85 -6.34
N HIS A 49 6.65 -19.28 -5.42
CA HIS A 49 6.38 -19.40 -3.99
C HIS A 49 5.06 -18.74 -3.62
N VAL A 50 4.82 -17.51 -4.09
CA VAL A 50 3.52 -16.83 -3.89
C VAL A 50 2.36 -17.65 -4.47
N SER A 51 2.51 -18.22 -5.67
CA SER A 51 1.49 -19.09 -6.27
C SER A 51 1.21 -20.32 -5.39
N ASN A 52 2.24 -20.92 -4.81
CA ASN A 52 2.08 -22.05 -3.88
C ASN A 52 1.37 -21.63 -2.59
N VAL A 53 1.71 -20.48 -2.01
CA VAL A 53 1.03 -19.92 -0.82
C VAL A 53 -0.45 -19.63 -1.13
N LEU A 54 -0.74 -19.02 -2.27
CA LEU A 54 -2.10 -18.77 -2.75
C LEU A 54 -2.89 -20.06 -3.03
N ASN A 55 -2.21 -21.14 -3.37
CA ASN A 55 -2.83 -22.46 -3.57
C ASN A 55 -2.84 -23.31 -2.29
N GLY A 56 -2.32 -22.81 -1.15
CA GLY A 56 -2.21 -23.57 0.10
C GLY A 56 -1.27 -24.76 0.05
N LYS A 57 -0.30 -24.77 -0.87
CA LYS A 57 0.69 -25.85 -1.04
C LYS A 57 1.89 -25.75 -0.11
N VAL A 58 2.05 -24.62 0.58
CA VAL A 58 3.17 -24.41 1.50
C VAL A 58 2.73 -24.88 2.89
N PRO A 59 3.26 -26.00 3.42
CA PRO A 59 2.97 -26.42 4.79
C PRO A 59 3.45 -25.33 5.75
N THR A 60 2.85 -25.21 6.94
CA THR A 60 3.08 -24.17 7.96
C THR A 60 2.63 -22.74 7.63
N VAL A 61 2.42 -22.38 6.35
CA VAL A 61 1.98 -21.04 5.96
C VAL A 61 0.47 -21.02 5.74
N PRO A 62 -0.30 -20.12 6.39
CA PRO A 62 -1.73 -20.00 6.14
C PRO A 62 -1.99 -19.54 4.71
N VAL A 63 -3.09 -20.00 4.11
CA VAL A 63 -3.47 -19.63 2.75
C VAL A 63 -3.71 -18.11 2.67
N LEU A 64 -3.06 -17.45 1.71
CA LEU A 64 -3.22 -16.02 1.49
C LEU A 64 -4.60 -15.75 0.82
N PRO A 65 -5.49 -14.96 1.45
CA PRO A 65 -6.76 -14.55 0.85
C PRO A 65 -6.52 -13.86 -0.50
N HIS A 66 -7.26 -14.32 -1.51
CA HIS A 66 -7.15 -13.83 -2.88
C HIS A 66 -8.48 -14.02 -3.62
N PHE A 67 -8.61 -13.29 -4.72
CA PHE A 67 -9.70 -13.50 -5.67
C PHE A 67 -9.13 -13.80 -7.06
N THR A 68 -9.90 -14.57 -7.82
CA THR A 68 -9.52 -15.04 -9.15
C THR A 68 -10.36 -14.33 -10.20
N ILE A 69 -9.69 -13.73 -11.19
CA ILE A 69 -10.33 -13.18 -12.39
C ILE A 69 -9.77 -13.96 -13.59
N GLY A 70 -10.55 -14.95 -14.05
CA GLY A 70 -10.12 -15.90 -15.08
C GLY A 70 -8.84 -16.63 -14.65
N ARG A 71 -7.75 -16.44 -15.40
CA ARG A 71 -6.43 -17.06 -15.12
C ARG A 71 -5.58 -16.27 -14.12
N ARG A 72 -6.00 -15.07 -13.73
CA ARG A 72 -5.21 -14.17 -12.87
C ARG A 72 -5.64 -14.30 -11.42
N LYS A 73 -4.66 -14.43 -10.52
CA LYS A 73 -4.85 -14.30 -9.07
C LYS A 73 -4.48 -12.89 -8.64
N LEU A 74 -5.39 -12.26 -7.92
CA LEU A 74 -5.25 -10.90 -7.42
C LEU A 74 -5.48 -10.89 -5.90
N VAL A 75 -4.76 -10.02 -5.22
CA VAL A 75 -4.76 -9.91 -3.75
C VAL A 75 -5.01 -8.45 -3.42
N ARG A 76 -5.97 -8.16 -2.55
CA ARG A 76 -6.12 -6.79 -2.07
C ARG A 76 -5.02 -6.47 -1.07
N ARG A 77 -4.55 -5.23 -1.06
CA ARG A 77 -3.45 -4.80 -0.19
C ARG A 77 -3.80 -4.97 1.28
N GLU A 78 -5.02 -4.63 1.68
CA GLU A 78 -5.45 -4.77 3.08
C GLU A 78 -5.46 -6.24 3.52
N TRP A 79 -5.87 -7.16 2.64
CA TRP A 79 -5.85 -8.59 2.93
C TRP A 79 -4.43 -9.13 3.12
N LEU A 80 -3.46 -8.65 2.34
CA LEU A 80 -2.06 -9.02 2.53
C LEU A 80 -1.53 -8.56 3.89
N ILE A 81 -1.90 -7.35 4.32
CA ILE A 81 -1.48 -6.79 5.61
C ILE A 81 -2.12 -7.57 6.76
N GLU A 82 -3.43 -7.80 6.72
CA GLU A 82 -4.16 -8.60 7.72
C GLU A 82 -3.60 -10.01 7.83
N TRP A 83 -3.30 -10.64 6.69
CA TRP A 83 -2.68 -11.95 6.64
C TRP A 83 -1.30 -11.96 7.31
N LEU A 84 -0.46 -10.96 7.04
CA LEU A 84 0.87 -10.84 7.67
C LEU A 84 0.77 -10.65 9.19
N GLN A 85 -0.19 -9.83 9.63
CA GLN A 85 -0.47 -9.61 11.06
C GLN A 85 -1.00 -10.87 11.75
N ALA A 86 -1.84 -11.65 11.07
CA ALA A 86 -2.30 -12.94 11.57
C ALA A 86 -1.16 -13.96 11.62
N TYR A 87 -0.26 -13.95 10.63
CA TYR A 87 0.88 -14.84 10.57
C TYR A 87 1.90 -14.57 11.69
N ARG A 88 2.11 -13.30 12.06
CA ARG A 88 2.95 -12.91 13.21
C ARG A 88 2.63 -13.68 14.49
N ARG A 89 1.36 -14.04 14.73
CA ARG A 89 0.95 -14.74 15.96
C ARG A 89 1.31 -16.23 15.97
N ARG A 90 1.77 -16.78 14.85
CA ARG A 90 2.09 -18.20 14.68
C ARG A 90 3.59 -18.48 14.54
N CYS A 91 4.40 -17.42 14.44
CA CYS A 91 5.86 -17.48 14.56
C CYS A 91 6.24 -17.38 16.04
#